data_AF-A0A5Q0EPL0-F1
#
_entry.id   AF-A0A5Q0EPL0-F1
#
_cell.length_a   1.000
_cell.length_b   1.000
_cell.length_c   1.000
_cell.angle_alpha   90.00
_cell.angle_beta   90.00
_cell.angle_gamma   90.00
#
_symmetry.space_group_name_H-M   'P 1'
#
loop_
_entity.id
_entity.type
_entity.pdbx_description
1 polymer ?
#
loop_
_entity_poly.entity_id
_entity_poly.type
_entity_poly.pdbx_seq_one_letter_code
_entity_poly.pdbx_strand_id
1 'polypeptide(L)'
;MAVPAQVEGQWYAVHFYHDWPEGRSPLWHRDALLAHEVLLPVLRRYQQALPLWRFHRRAARDAAGHRLRFIFYADKATAQSIQQALSADPLLRALQQRGWLKKVRHAGFGKQAQRLSATSDPHWSPAVQAAWPHFIMGVSRTWLELIAAEVGPLAWISDLDALDQGYKEVDAQVSQTWRDQGQHAFFHHLSAVYGYKALEVRY
;
A
#
# COMPACT_ATOMS: atom_id res chain seq x y z
N MET A 1 15.67 5.35 -21.52
CA MET A 1 15.36 4.21 -20.62
C MET A 1 14.29 3.37 -21.29
N ALA A 2 14.59 2.13 -21.63
CA ALA A 2 13.58 1.22 -22.16
C ALA A 2 12.52 1.02 -21.07
N VAL A 3 11.25 1.23 -21.41
CA VAL A 3 10.13 0.71 -20.63
C VAL A 3 10.41 -0.78 -20.47
N PRO A 4 10.51 -1.34 -19.25
CA PRO A 4 10.78 -2.75 -19.09
C PRO A 4 9.80 -3.52 -19.98
N ALA A 5 10.35 -4.38 -20.85
CA ALA A 5 9.56 -5.25 -21.71
C ALA A 5 8.48 -5.89 -20.84
N GLN A 6 7.25 -5.89 -21.35
CA GLN A 6 6.05 -6.32 -20.63
C GLN A 6 6.32 -7.69 -19.98
N VAL A 7 6.64 -7.68 -18.68
CA VAL A 7 6.75 -8.91 -17.90
C VAL A 7 5.37 -9.55 -18.00
N GLU A 8 5.28 -10.79 -18.47
CA GLU A 8 3.99 -11.46 -18.57
C GLU A 8 3.35 -11.52 -17.18
N GLY A 9 2.22 -10.87 -17.01
CA GLY A 9 1.56 -10.78 -15.71
C GLY A 9 0.18 -10.17 -15.79
N GLN A 10 -0.46 -10.07 -14.63
CA GLN A 10 -1.71 -9.37 -14.47
C GLN A 10 -1.81 -8.75 -13.07
N TRP A 11 -2.70 -7.76 -12.95
CA TRP A 11 -2.99 -7.14 -11.67
C TRP A 11 -3.81 -8.04 -10.76
N TYR A 12 -3.38 -8.12 -9.51
CA TYR A 12 -4.09 -8.72 -8.39
C TYR A 12 -4.18 -7.72 -7.25
N ALA A 13 -5.15 -7.94 -6.36
CA ALA A 13 -5.25 -7.18 -5.13
C ALA A 13 -5.59 -8.05 -3.94
N VAL A 14 -5.04 -7.69 -2.77
CA VAL A 14 -5.49 -8.15 -1.46
C VAL A 14 -6.06 -6.97 -0.70
N HIS A 15 -7.26 -7.14 -0.17
CA HIS A 15 -8.02 -6.11 0.52
C HIS A 15 -8.13 -6.47 2.01
N PHE A 16 -7.59 -5.61 2.86
CA PHE A 16 -7.68 -5.73 4.33
C PHE A 16 -8.76 -4.76 4.82
N TYR A 17 -9.87 -5.30 5.31
CA TYR A 17 -10.97 -4.49 5.82
C TYR A 17 -10.85 -4.36 7.33
N HIS A 18 -10.63 -3.14 7.81
CA HIS A 18 -10.57 -2.86 9.24
C HIS A 18 -11.98 -2.87 9.84
N ASP A 19 -12.07 -3.24 11.12
CA ASP A 19 -13.21 -2.80 11.91
C ASP A 19 -13.07 -1.31 12.21
N TRP A 20 -14.07 -0.54 11.77
CA TRP A 20 -14.12 0.90 11.95
C TRP A 20 -15.54 1.29 12.39
N PRO A 21 -15.79 1.33 13.71
CA PRO A 21 -17.09 1.72 14.26
C PRO A 21 -17.51 3.13 13.83
N GLU A 22 -18.83 3.36 13.85
CA GLU A 22 -19.41 4.69 13.64
C GLU A 22 -18.95 5.66 14.75
N GLY A 23 -18.86 6.95 14.43
CA GLY A 23 -18.43 7.99 15.38
C GLY A 23 -16.95 7.98 15.80
N ARG A 24 -16.15 7.02 15.33
CA ARG A 24 -14.69 6.95 15.62
C ARG A 24 -13.86 7.45 14.44
N SER A 25 -12.71 8.05 14.69
CA SER A 25 -11.70 8.28 13.64
C SER A 25 -11.12 6.96 13.12
N PRO A 26 -10.72 6.87 11.84
CA PRO A 26 -10.03 5.70 11.31
C PRO A 26 -8.66 5.53 11.99
N LEU A 27 -8.30 4.29 12.30
CA LEU A 27 -7.04 3.95 12.97
C LEU A 27 -5.95 3.70 11.93
N TRP A 28 -5.43 4.78 11.36
CA TRP A 28 -4.48 4.77 10.25
C TRP A 28 -3.19 3.99 10.52
N HIS A 29 -2.75 3.95 11.78
CA HIS A 29 -1.57 3.20 12.20
C HIS A 29 -1.68 1.69 11.94
N ARG A 30 -2.90 1.16 11.89
CA ARG A 30 -3.13 -0.25 11.55
C ARG A 30 -2.86 -0.55 10.08
N ASP A 31 -2.91 0.44 9.20
CA ASP A 31 -2.45 0.27 7.82
C ASP A 31 -0.91 0.14 7.79
N ALA A 32 -0.20 0.92 8.61
CA ALA A 32 1.25 0.84 8.72
C ALA A 32 1.69 -0.53 9.29
N LEU A 33 0.98 -1.02 10.30
CA LEU A 33 1.18 -2.37 10.86
C LEU A 33 1.07 -3.44 9.77
N LEU A 34 -0.01 -3.42 8.96
CA LEU A 34 -0.16 -4.40 7.89
C LEU A 34 0.88 -4.24 6.79
N ALA A 35 1.22 -3.00 6.44
CA ALA A 35 2.23 -2.73 5.42
C ALA A 35 3.60 -3.29 5.83
N HIS A 36 3.99 -3.11 7.10
CA HIS A 36 5.28 -3.53 7.62
C HIS A 36 5.31 -4.98 8.09
N GLU A 37 4.47 -5.41 9.03
CA GLU A 37 4.55 -6.77 9.58
C GLU A 37 4.12 -7.85 8.59
N VAL A 38 3.11 -7.58 7.77
CA VAL A 38 2.50 -8.59 6.89
C VAL A 38 3.03 -8.49 5.46
N LEU A 39 3.10 -7.28 4.91
CA LEU A 39 3.34 -7.09 3.48
C LEU A 39 4.82 -6.89 3.14
N LEU A 40 5.65 -6.32 4.02
CA LEU A 40 7.08 -6.18 3.77
C LEU A 40 7.80 -7.53 3.65
N PRO A 41 7.53 -8.58 4.47
CA PRO A 41 8.11 -9.90 4.27
C PRO A 41 7.73 -10.51 2.91
N VAL A 42 6.49 -10.31 2.47
CA VAL A 42 6.02 -10.74 1.14
C VAL A 42 6.79 -10.00 0.04
N LEU A 43 6.90 -8.68 0.15
CA LEU A 43 7.61 -7.85 -0.82
C LEU A 43 9.10 -8.22 -0.92
N ARG A 44 9.76 -8.48 0.21
CA ARG A 44 11.16 -8.94 0.24
C ARG A 44 11.31 -10.32 -0.41
N ARG A 45 10.42 -11.26 -0.10
CA ARG A 45 10.46 -12.63 -0.65
C ARG A 45 10.24 -12.67 -2.15
N TYR A 46 9.32 -11.86 -2.67
CA TYR A 46 8.93 -11.87 -4.08
C TYR A 46 9.44 -10.66 -4.87
N GLN A 47 10.47 -9.95 -4.38
CA GLN A 47 10.93 -8.68 -4.95
C GLN A 47 11.22 -8.77 -6.46
N GLN A 48 11.87 -9.85 -6.90
CA GLN A 48 12.21 -10.05 -8.32
C GLN A 48 10.99 -10.39 -9.20
N ALA A 49 9.92 -10.93 -8.59
CA ALA A 49 8.70 -11.36 -9.27
C ALA A 49 7.57 -10.32 -9.21
N LEU A 50 7.79 -9.18 -8.55
CA LEU A 50 6.83 -8.09 -8.38
C LEU A 50 7.33 -6.80 -9.04
N PRO A 51 7.30 -6.71 -10.38
CA PRO A 51 7.78 -5.54 -11.10
C PRO A 51 7.02 -4.25 -10.75
N LEU A 52 5.74 -4.36 -10.38
CA LEU A 52 4.91 -3.26 -9.94
C LEU A 52 4.04 -3.67 -8.76
N TRP A 53 3.97 -2.80 -7.75
CA TRP A 53 3.05 -2.93 -6.64
C TRP A 53 2.79 -1.58 -5.98
N ARG A 54 1.71 -1.47 -5.22
CA ARG A 54 1.38 -0.27 -4.46
C ARG A 54 0.45 -0.57 -3.30
N PHE A 55 0.44 0.34 -2.34
CA PHE A 55 -0.60 0.41 -1.34
C PHE A 55 -1.67 1.42 -1.75
N HIS A 56 -2.91 1.13 -1.40
CA HIS A 56 -4.01 2.09 -1.49
C HIS A 56 -4.80 2.08 -0.19
N ARG A 57 -4.63 3.16 0.57
CA ARG A 57 -5.27 3.41 1.87
C ARG A 57 -6.53 4.25 1.65
N ARG A 58 -7.62 3.93 2.33
CA ARG A 58 -8.84 4.73 2.29
C ARG A 58 -9.67 4.54 3.56
N ALA A 59 -10.39 5.57 3.94
CA ALA A 59 -11.42 5.52 4.96
C ALA A 59 -12.58 6.44 4.52
N ALA A 60 -13.70 5.84 4.11
CA ALA A 60 -14.92 6.55 3.77
C ALA A 60 -16.12 5.85 4.40
N ARG A 61 -17.14 6.60 4.81
CA ARG A 61 -18.39 6.08 5.39
C ARG A 61 -19.32 5.52 4.29
N ASP A 62 -18.79 4.56 3.55
CA ASP A 62 -19.48 3.83 2.49
C ASP A 62 -19.31 2.32 2.68
N ALA A 63 -19.88 1.53 1.77
CA ALA A 63 -19.84 0.07 1.82
C ALA A 63 -18.42 -0.53 1.83
N ALA A 64 -17.40 0.22 1.42
CA ALA A 64 -16.03 -0.26 1.40
C ALA A 64 -15.22 0.13 2.66
N GLY A 65 -15.66 1.13 3.43
CA GLY A 65 -15.15 1.42 4.79
C GLY A 65 -13.67 1.82 4.88
N HIS A 66 -13.05 1.57 6.04
CA HIS A 66 -11.59 1.70 6.23
C HIS A 66 -10.90 0.45 5.71
N ARG A 67 -10.05 0.64 4.69
CA ARG A 67 -9.42 -0.46 3.95
C ARG A 67 -8.02 -0.10 3.49
N LEU A 68 -7.08 -0.99 3.76
CA LEU A 68 -5.80 -1.07 3.05
C LEU A 68 -5.94 -2.05 1.87
N ARG A 69 -5.43 -1.67 0.70
CA ARG A 69 -5.27 -2.57 -0.44
C ARG A 69 -3.80 -2.72 -0.78
N PHE A 70 -3.35 -3.96 -0.93
CA PHE A 70 -2.11 -4.29 -1.61
C PHE A 70 -2.44 -4.65 -3.05
N ILE A 71 -1.97 -3.87 -4.02
CA ILE A 71 -2.23 -4.09 -5.44
C ILE A 71 -0.89 -4.39 -6.10
N PHE A 72 -0.78 -5.49 -6.84
CA PHE A 72 0.49 -5.92 -7.40
C PHE A 72 0.31 -6.59 -8.76
N TYR A 73 1.33 -6.46 -9.60
CA TYR A 73 1.39 -7.07 -10.93
C TYR A 73 2.36 -8.25 -10.87
N ALA A 74 1.88 -9.43 -11.24
CA ALA A 74 2.67 -10.66 -11.19
C ALA A 74 2.15 -11.70 -12.17
N ASP A 75 2.91 -12.77 -12.38
CA ASP A 75 2.39 -13.99 -12.97
C ASP A 75 1.38 -14.68 -12.01
N LYS A 76 0.67 -15.70 -12.52
CA LYS A 76 -0.36 -16.43 -11.76
C LYS A 76 0.20 -17.25 -10.61
N ALA A 77 1.35 -17.90 -10.78
CA ALA A 77 1.95 -18.74 -9.75
C ALA A 77 2.45 -17.91 -8.57
N THR A 78 3.12 -16.79 -8.85
CA THR A 78 3.56 -15.81 -7.86
C THR A 78 2.36 -15.25 -7.10
N ALA A 79 1.29 -14.84 -7.79
CA ALA A 79 0.10 -14.33 -7.14
C ALA A 79 -0.60 -15.36 -6.23
N GLN A 80 -0.69 -16.62 -6.67
CA GLN A 80 -1.22 -17.71 -5.85
C GLN A 80 -0.37 -17.95 -4.60
N SER A 81 0.96 -17.93 -4.75
CA SER A 81 1.90 -18.12 -3.64
C SER A 81 1.80 -17.00 -2.61
N ILE A 82 1.66 -15.74 -3.05
CA ILE A 82 1.41 -14.59 -2.17
C ILE A 82 0.08 -14.74 -1.42
N GLN A 83 -0.99 -15.07 -2.14
CA GLN A 83 -2.32 -15.24 -1.55
C GLN A 83 -2.39 -16.38 -0.53
N GLN A 84 -1.70 -17.49 -0.80
CA GLN A 84 -1.57 -18.61 0.14
C GLN A 84 -0.76 -18.21 1.37
N ALA A 85 0.38 -17.52 1.19
CA ALA A 85 1.19 -17.02 2.30
C ALA A 85 0.37 -16.10 3.22
N LEU A 86 -0.38 -15.15 2.65
CA LEU A 86 -1.25 -14.25 3.42
C LEU A 86 -2.42 -14.99 4.09
N SER A 87 -2.99 -16.01 3.45
CA SER A 87 -4.05 -16.82 4.09
C SER A 87 -3.55 -17.64 5.28
N ALA A 88 -2.27 -18.00 5.28
CA ALA A 88 -1.62 -18.76 6.34
C ALA A 88 -0.97 -17.87 7.41
N ASP A 89 -0.98 -16.54 7.25
CA ASP A 89 -0.29 -15.61 8.12
C ASP A 89 -0.89 -15.60 9.55
N PRO A 90 -0.07 -15.88 10.59
CA PRO A 90 -0.55 -15.99 11.96
C PRO A 90 -1.00 -14.63 12.53
N LEU A 91 -0.36 -13.53 12.15
CA LEU A 91 -0.74 -12.19 12.62
C LEU A 91 -2.09 -11.80 12.03
N LEU A 92 -2.33 -12.01 10.73
CA LEU A 92 -3.65 -11.74 10.13
C LEU A 92 -4.76 -12.54 10.84
N ARG A 93 -4.51 -13.82 11.16
CA ARG A 93 -5.46 -14.63 11.92
C ARG A 93 -5.73 -14.05 13.31
N ALA A 94 -4.68 -13.65 14.03
CA ALA A 94 -4.80 -13.05 15.36
C ALA A 94 -5.58 -11.72 15.31
N LEU A 95 -5.31 -10.86 14.33
CA LEU A 95 -6.02 -9.60 14.11
C LEU A 95 -7.51 -9.80 13.79
N GLN A 96 -7.86 -10.86 13.05
CA GLN A 96 -9.25 -11.22 12.77
C GLN A 96 -9.95 -11.77 14.02
N GLN A 97 -9.31 -12.65 14.79
CA GLN A 97 -9.85 -13.18 16.05
C GLN A 97 -10.09 -12.07 17.10
N ARG A 98 -9.19 -11.09 17.16
CA ARG A 98 -9.31 -9.90 18.02
C ARG A 98 -10.41 -8.93 17.54
N GLY A 99 -10.87 -9.06 16.30
CA GLY A 99 -11.88 -8.19 15.68
C GLY A 99 -11.34 -6.89 15.09
N TRP A 100 -10.01 -6.73 14.96
CA TRP A 100 -9.42 -5.52 14.35
C TRP A 100 -9.50 -5.54 12.83
N LEU A 101 -9.49 -6.74 12.24
CA LEU A 101 -9.75 -6.98 10.83
C LEU A 101 -11.06 -7.74 10.66
N LYS A 102 -12.01 -7.18 9.90
CA LYS A 102 -13.27 -7.86 9.57
C LYS A 102 -13.05 -9.01 8.58
N LYS A 103 -12.21 -8.80 7.57
CA LYS A 103 -11.92 -9.79 6.53
C LYS A 103 -10.72 -9.39 5.68
N VAL A 104 -10.08 -10.41 5.12
CA VAL A 104 -9.11 -10.29 4.03
C VAL A 104 -9.74 -10.86 2.76
N ARG A 105 -9.69 -10.14 1.63
CA ARG A 105 -10.26 -10.60 0.35
C ARG A 105 -9.28 -10.46 -0.79
N HIS A 106 -9.19 -11.50 -1.62
CA HIS A 106 -8.47 -11.43 -2.90
C HIS A 106 -9.41 -10.89 -3.97
N ALA A 107 -8.90 -10.02 -4.84
CA ALA A 107 -9.63 -9.43 -5.94
C ALA A 107 -8.76 -9.40 -7.21
N GLY A 108 -9.40 -9.57 -8.37
CA GLY A 108 -8.79 -9.40 -9.68
C GLY A 108 -9.30 -8.16 -10.40
N PHE A 109 -8.67 -7.81 -11.52
CA PHE A 109 -9.00 -6.64 -12.35
C PHE A 109 -9.71 -7.00 -13.66
N GLY A 110 -10.30 -8.21 -13.72
CA GLY A 110 -11.08 -8.68 -14.87
C GLY A 110 -10.29 -8.75 -16.17
N LYS A 111 -10.97 -8.51 -17.31
CA LYS A 111 -10.41 -8.68 -18.66
C LYS A 111 -9.24 -7.75 -18.98
N GLN A 112 -9.08 -6.65 -18.25
CA GLN A 112 -8.02 -5.67 -18.49
C GLN A 112 -6.82 -5.87 -17.56
N ALA A 113 -6.83 -6.88 -16.69
CA ALA A 113 -5.81 -7.05 -15.67
C ALA A 113 -4.37 -7.14 -16.20
N GLN A 114 -4.16 -7.54 -17.46
CA GLN A 114 -2.83 -7.60 -18.07
C GLN A 114 -2.27 -6.23 -18.47
N ARG A 115 -3.13 -5.21 -18.63
CA ARG A 115 -2.70 -3.85 -19.00
C ARG A 115 -2.12 -3.15 -17.78
N LEU A 116 -0.91 -2.61 -17.88
CA LEU A 116 -0.29 -1.86 -16.77
C LEU A 116 -1.17 -0.68 -16.31
N SER A 117 -1.86 -0.02 -17.24
CA SER A 117 -2.79 1.08 -16.97
C SER A 117 -4.11 0.67 -16.30
N ALA A 118 -4.42 -0.61 -16.14
CA ALA A 118 -5.73 -1.06 -15.62
C ALA A 118 -6.00 -0.67 -14.16
N THR A 119 -5.01 -0.14 -13.45
CA THR A 119 -5.17 0.35 -12.07
C THR A 119 -5.17 1.88 -11.96
N SER A 120 -5.04 2.57 -13.10
CA SER A 120 -5.05 4.03 -13.22
C SER A 120 -6.48 4.55 -13.41
N ASP A 121 -6.71 5.84 -13.15
CA ASP A 121 -8.02 6.46 -13.39
C ASP A 121 -8.31 6.52 -14.90
N PRO A 122 -9.48 6.03 -15.37
CA PRO A 122 -9.83 6.05 -16.79
C PRO A 122 -10.00 7.47 -17.37
N HIS A 123 -10.18 8.50 -16.54
CA HIS A 123 -10.33 9.89 -16.99
C HIS A 123 -8.99 10.59 -17.22
N TRP A 124 -7.87 10.00 -16.78
CA TRP A 124 -6.54 10.57 -17.07
C TRP A 124 -6.15 10.32 -18.52
N SER A 125 -5.21 11.11 -19.05
CA SER A 125 -4.68 10.86 -20.39
C SER A 125 -4.00 9.48 -20.46
N PRO A 126 -3.97 8.83 -21.63
CA PRO A 126 -3.33 7.52 -21.78
C PRO A 126 -1.86 7.50 -21.32
N ALA A 127 -1.13 8.60 -21.53
CA ALA A 127 0.25 8.75 -21.09
C ALA A 127 0.36 8.72 -19.56
N VAL A 128 -0.51 9.44 -18.84
CA VAL A 128 -0.56 9.41 -17.37
C VAL A 128 -0.97 8.03 -16.89
N GLN A 129 -1.99 7.43 -17.50
CA GLN A 129 -2.42 6.09 -17.11
C GLN A 129 -1.30 5.04 -17.24
N ALA A 130 -0.45 5.16 -18.26
CA ALA A 130 0.68 4.25 -18.47
C ALA A 130 1.85 4.49 -17.49
N ALA A 131 2.17 5.75 -17.20
CA ALA A 131 3.30 6.10 -16.32
C ALA A 131 2.97 5.98 -14.83
N TRP A 132 1.71 6.21 -14.45
CA TRP A 132 1.29 6.33 -13.06
C TRP A 132 1.62 5.11 -12.16
N PRO A 133 1.49 3.85 -12.61
CA PRO A 133 1.86 2.69 -11.79
C PRO A 133 3.30 2.75 -11.25
N HIS A 134 4.24 3.29 -12.03
CA HIS A 134 5.63 3.45 -11.61
C HIS A 134 5.77 4.53 -10.53
N PHE A 135 5.12 5.69 -10.73
CA PHE A 135 5.12 6.79 -9.78
C PHE A 135 4.55 6.35 -8.42
N ILE A 136 3.35 5.77 -8.42
CA ILE A 136 2.67 5.41 -7.17
C ILE A 136 3.35 4.24 -6.44
N MET A 137 4.04 3.36 -7.16
CA MET A 137 4.92 2.35 -6.55
C MET A 137 6.06 3.02 -5.79
N GLY A 138 6.72 4.02 -6.39
CA GLY A 138 7.76 4.81 -5.72
C GLY A 138 7.24 5.45 -4.44
N VAL A 139 6.09 6.10 -4.49
CA VAL A 139 5.43 6.69 -3.30
C VAL A 139 5.13 5.63 -2.23
N SER A 140 4.59 4.47 -2.63
CA SER A 140 4.29 3.36 -1.71
C SER A 140 5.55 2.79 -1.06
N ARG A 141 6.63 2.67 -1.83
CA ARG A 141 7.93 2.21 -1.36
C ARG A 141 8.53 3.20 -0.37
N THR A 142 8.54 4.50 -0.67
CA THR A 142 9.03 5.53 0.26
C THR A 142 8.27 5.49 1.57
N TRP A 143 6.93 5.41 1.53
CA TRP A 143 6.12 5.31 2.76
C TRP A 143 6.47 4.07 3.58
N LEU A 144 6.65 2.91 2.93
CA LEU A 144 7.05 1.67 3.61
C LEU A 144 8.45 1.73 4.21
N GLU A 145 9.40 2.34 3.51
CA GLU A 145 10.78 2.52 4.00
C GLU A 145 10.83 3.47 5.20
N LEU A 146 10.02 4.53 5.22
CA LEU A 146 9.89 5.41 6.39
C LEU A 146 9.31 4.65 7.59
N ILE A 147 8.26 3.84 7.39
CA ILE A 147 7.74 2.98 8.47
C ILE A 147 8.83 2.05 9.01
N ALA A 148 9.57 1.37 8.11
CA ALA A 148 10.61 0.44 8.52
C ALA A 148 11.76 1.12 9.27
N ALA A 149 12.09 2.37 8.93
CA ALA A 149 13.09 3.15 9.62
C ALA A 149 12.66 3.50 11.07
N GLU A 150 11.38 3.84 11.26
CA GLU A 150 10.83 4.20 12.58
C GLU A 150 10.59 2.98 13.49
N VAL A 151 10.30 1.80 12.92
CA VAL A 151 10.17 0.56 13.71
C VAL A 151 11.52 0.12 14.31
N GLY A 152 12.65 0.44 13.66
CA GLY A 152 14.00 0.10 14.12
C GLY A 152 14.35 -1.41 14.03
N PRO A 153 15.54 -1.82 14.52
CA PRO A 153 15.97 -3.22 14.52
C PRO A 153 15.44 -3.96 15.76
N LEU A 154 14.34 -4.69 15.58
CA LEU A 154 13.75 -5.71 16.46
C LEU A 154 12.73 -5.26 17.53
N ALA A 155 11.53 -5.84 17.47
CA ALA A 155 11.06 -6.83 18.46
C ALA A 155 9.84 -7.57 17.88
N TRP A 156 9.86 -8.90 17.88
CA TRP A 156 8.65 -9.69 17.71
C TRP A 156 7.76 -9.42 18.93
N ILE A 157 6.82 -8.50 18.81
CA ILE A 157 5.82 -8.29 19.84
C ILE A 157 4.74 -9.35 19.64
N SER A 158 4.75 -10.39 20.47
CA SER A 158 3.68 -11.40 20.49
C SER A 158 2.37 -10.87 21.09
N ASP A 159 2.44 -9.73 21.77
CA ASP A 159 1.29 -9.02 22.32
C ASP A 159 0.73 -8.01 21.31
N LEU A 160 -0.52 -8.24 20.88
CA LEU A 160 -1.20 -7.36 19.93
C LEU A 160 -1.39 -5.94 20.47
N ASP A 161 -1.63 -5.76 21.77
CA ASP A 161 -1.91 -4.43 22.32
C ASP A 161 -0.63 -3.57 22.36
N ALA A 162 0.51 -4.17 22.74
CA ALA A 162 1.82 -3.53 22.62
C ALA A 162 2.20 -3.26 21.14
N LEU A 163 1.85 -4.16 20.21
CA LEU A 163 2.05 -3.96 18.77
C LEU A 163 1.23 -2.77 18.26
N ASP A 164 -0.05 -2.66 18.63
CA ASP A 164 -0.91 -1.53 18.26
C ASP A 164 -0.38 -0.21 18.81
N GLN A 165 0.13 -0.20 20.05
CA GLN A 165 0.73 0.99 20.64
C GLN A 165 2.02 1.41 19.92
N GLY A 166 2.93 0.48 19.64
CA GLY A 166 4.15 0.77 18.88
C GLY A 166 3.84 1.34 17.50
N TYR A 167 2.84 0.79 16.80
CA TYR A 167 2.45 1.31 15.49
C TYR A 167 1.77 2.70 15.54
N LYS A 168 1.10 3.06 16.64
CA LYS A 168 0.61 4.44 16.81
C LYS A 168 1.77 5.43 16.85
N GLU A 169 2.83 5.09 17.56
CA GLU A 169 4.03 5.92 17.67
C GLU A 169 4.76 6.02 16.33
N VAL A 170 4.91 4.90 15.62
CA VAL A 170 5.46 4.85 14.25
C VAL A 170 4.65 5.71 13.28
N ASP A 171 3.31 5.58 13.26
CA ASP A 171 2.46 6.38 12.36
C ASP A 171 2.53 7.88 12.72
N ALA A 172 2.67 8.21 14.01
CA ALA A 172 2.87 9.59 14.45
C ALA A 172 4.22 10.16 13.97
N GLN A 173 5.32 9.41 14.09
CA GLN A 173 6.66 9.78 13.61
C GLN A 173 6.69 9.95 12.08
N VAL A 174 6.14 8.99 11.33
CA VAL A 174 6.04 9.06 9.87
C VAL A 174 5.19 10.27 9.44
N SER A 175 4.09 10.52 10.15
CA SER A 175 3.24 11.69 9.89
C SER A 175 3.94 13.01 10.22
N GLN A 176 4.75 13.05 11.27
CA GLN A 176 5.57 14.23 11.62
C GLN A 176 6.62 14.48 10.53
N THR A 177 7.34 13.45 10.09
CA THR A 177 8.28 13.53 8.97
C THR A 177 7.61 14.06 7.71
N TRP A 178 6.41 13.56 7.37
CA TRP A 178 5.64 14.08 6.25
C TRP A 178 5.29 15.57 6.40
N ARG A 179 4.85 16.01 7.58
CA ARG A 179 4.50 17.42 7.84
C ARG A 179 5.71 18.34 7.76
N ASP A 180 6.81 17.95 8.38
CA ASP A 180 7.98 18.82 8.55
C ASP A 180 8.84 18.87 7.31
N GLN A 181 9.01 17.71 6.65
CA GLN A 181 9.97 17.56 5.56
C GLN A 181 9.28 17.42 4.20
N GLY A 182 7.98 17.13 4.15
CA GLY A 182 7.32 16.74 2.91
C GLY A 182 7.24 17.84 1.85
N GLN A 183 7.19 19.11 2.27
CA GLN A 183 7.28 20.24 1.34
C GLN A 183 8.59 20.20 0.54
N HIS A 184 9.72 19.98 1.22
CA HIS A 184 11.03 19.97 0.57
C HIS A 184 11.33 18.60 -0.09
N ALA A 185 11.23 17.51 0.68
CA ALA A 185 11.62 16.18 0.22
C ALA A 185 10.73 15.64 -0.92
N PHE A 186 9.44 15.97 -0.93
CA PHE A 186 8.50 15.41 -1.91
C PHE A 186 7.99 16.48 -2.89
N PHE A 187 7.39 17.55 -2.39
CA PHE A 187 6.73 18.51 -3.28
C PHE A 187 7.72 19.37 -4.08
N HIS A 188 8.79 19.88 -3.47
CA HIS A 188 9.81 20.65 -4.17
C HIS A 188 10.49 19.81 -5.25
N HIS A 189 10.97 18.60 -4.93
CA HIS A 189 11.60 17.73 -5.92
C HIS A 189 10.63 17.27 -7.03
N LEU A 190 9.37 16.97 -6.69
CA LEU A 190 8.35 16.68 -7.71
C LEU A 190 8.14 17.88 -8.64
N SER A 191 8.00 19.08 -8.08
CA SER A 191 7.81 20.32 -8.85
C SER A 191 9.03 20.62 -9.73
N ALA A 192 10.24 20.38 -9.22
CA ALA A 192 11.49 20.58 -9.96
C ALA A 192 11.55 19.74 -11.24
N VAL A 193 11.10 18.47 -11.19
CA VAL A 193 11.05 17.59 -12.38
C VAL A 193 10.11 18.15 -13.46
N TYR A 194 9.04 18.84 -13.07
CA TYR A 194 8.10 19.50 -13.99
C TYR A 194 8.46 20.96 -14.30
N GLY A 195 9.65 21.42 -13.89
CA GLY A 195 10.12 22.78 -14.12
C GLY A 195 9.34 23.85 -13.36
N TYR A 196 8.86 23.53 -12.15
CA TYR A 196 8.10 24.41 -11.25
C TYR A 196 6.84 25.02 -11.88
N LYS A 197 6.28 24.38 -12.91
CA LYS A 197 5.01 24.80 -13.49
C LYS A 197 3.90 24.67 -12.45
N ALA A 198 3.10 25.73 -12.30
CA ALA A 198 1.97 25.74 -11.40
C ALA A 198 0.94 24.66 -11.78
N LEU A 199 0.37 24.00 -10.78
CA LEU A 199 -0.77 23.11 -10.98
C LEU A 199 -2.04 23.94 -11.14
N GLU A 200 -2.85 23.63 -12.15
CA GLU A 200 -4.23 24.09 -12.20
C GLU A 200 -5.05 23.25 -11.20
N VAL A 201 -5.34 23.82 -10.04
CA VAL A 201 -6.22 23.19 -9.05
C VAL A 201 -7.67 23.43 -9.49
N ARG A 202 -8.35 22.36 -9.89
CA ARG A 202 -9.79 22.36 -10.18
C ARG A 202 -10.51 21.68 -9.02
N TYR A 203 -11.44 22.40 -8.40
CA TYR A 203 -12.25 21.93 -7.26
C TYR A 203 -13.44 21.11 -7.75
#